data_AF-A0A419R1Q6-F1
#
_entry.id   AF-A0A419R1Q6-F1
#
_cell.length_a   1.000
_cell.length_b   1.000
_cell.length_c   1.000
_cell.angle_alpha   90.00
_cell.angle_beta   90.00
_cell.angle_gamma   90.00
#
_symmetry.space_group_name_H-M   'P 1'
#
loop_
_entity.id
_entity.type
_entity.pdbx_description
1 polymer ?
#
loop_
_entity_poly.entity_id
_entity_poly.type
_entity_poly.pdbx_seq_one_letter_code
_entity_poly.pdbx_strand_id
1 'polypeptide(L)' 'MLKFGVVALVLNEVRGVVLAVPVIYAIYQSGGTLMAIWIGFCSLAGIALSVIVPMIAMKQVQKRLDRANASRQPALTPR' A
#
# COMPACT_ATOMS: atom_id res chain seq x y z
N MET A 1 14.82 1.49 16.48
CA MET A 1 14.42 1.68 15.08
C MET A 1 13.16 0.88 14.70
N LEU A 2 13.02 -0.41 15.04
CA LEU A 2 11.86 -1.25 14.65
C LEU A 2 10.48 -0.74 15.14
N LYS A 3 10.40 -0.20 16.37
CA LYS A 3 9.15 0.35 16.95
C LYS A 3 8.55 1.49 16.13
N PHE A 4 9.39 2.40 15.62
CA PHE A 4 8.94 3.51 14.78
C PHE A 4 8.46 3.06 13.40
N GLY A 5 9.06 2.01 12.84
CA GLY A 5 8.62 1.41 11.57
C GLY A 5 7.24 0.77 11.68
N VAL A 6 6.95 0.08 12.79
CA VAL A 6 5.62 -0.50 13.06
C VAL A 6 4.57 0.60 13.28
N VAL A 7 4.89 1.64 14.02
CA VAL A 7 3.99 2.79 14.22
C VAL A 7 3.70 3.50 12.88
N ALA A 8 4.71 3.70 12.04
CA ALA A 8 4.53 4.29 10.71
C ALA A 8 3.68 3.41 9.79
N LEU A 9 3.85 2.09 9.86
CA LEU A 9 3.02 1.13 9.13
C LEU A 9 1.55 1.20 9.56
N VAL A 10 1.30 1.22 10.87
CA VAL A 10 -0.06 1.31 11.44
C VAL A 10 -0.71 2.64 11.09
N LEU A 11 0.00 3.77 11.19
CA LEU A 11 -0.52 5.09 10.79
C LEU A 11 -0.86 5.14 9.28
N ASN A 12 -0.10 4.40 8.45
CA ASN A 12 -0.37 4.29 7.02
C ASN A 12 -1.62 3.45 6.72
N GLU A 13 -1.86 2.37 7.48
CA GLU A 13 -3.11 1.58 7.43
C GLU A 13 -4.33 2.39 7.94
N VAL A 14 -4.16 3.15 9.02
CA VAL A 14 -5.21 4.03 9.60
C VAL A 14 -5.68 5.06 8.57
N ARG A 15 -4.79 5.56 7.70
CA ARG A 15 -5.18 6.45 6.60
C ARG A 15 -6.15 5.77 5.62
N GLY A 16 -5.95 4.49 5.34
CA GLY A 16 -6.85 3.68 4.52
C GLY A 16 -8.23 3.51 5.17
N VAL A 17 -8.28 3.27 6.48
CA VAL A 17 -9.54 3.19 7.25
C VAL A 17 -10.28 4.54 7.25
N VAL A 18 -9.57 5.65 7.45
CA VAL A 18 -10.16 7.01 7.42
C VAL A 18 -10.75 7.33 6.04
N LEU A 19 -10.11 6.90 4.96
CA LEU A 19 -10.63 7.07 3.60
C LEU A 19 -11.84 6.18 3.29
N ALA A 20 -12.01 5.05 3.99
CA ALA A 20 -13.16 4.16 3.84
C ALA A 20 -14.43 4.69 4.55
N VAL A 21 -14.29 5.47 5.62
CA VAL A 21 -15.42 6.06 6.39
C VAL A 21 -16.42 6.83 5.52
N PRO A 22 -16.02 7.81 4.68
CA PRO A 22 -16.97 8.57 3.86
C PRO A 22 -17.65 7.71 2.80
N VAL A 23 -16.97 6.66 2.30
CA VAL A 23 -17.55 5.71 1.35
C VAL A 23 -18.64 4.88 2.01
N ILE A 24 -18.38 4.33 3.20
CA ILE A 24 -19.39 3.58 3.97
C ILE A 24 -20.57 4.49 4.34
N TYR A 25 -20.31 5.74 4.71
CA TYR A 25 -21.37 6.72 4.99
C TYR A 25 -22.22 7.03 3.76
N ALA A 26 -21.60 7.17 2.58
CA ALA A 26 -22.31 7.37 1.32
C ALA A 26 -23.19 6.17 0.93
N ILE A 27 -22.74 4.93 1.20
CA ILE A 27 -23.55 3.70 1.00
C ILE A 27 -24.76 3.70 1.95
N TYR A 28 -24.54 4.06 3.21
CA TYR A 28 -25.61 4.14 4.22
C TYR A 28 -26.67 5.18 3.83
N GLN A 29 -26.24 6.35 3.38
CA GLN A 29 -27.14 7.45 3.01
C GLN A 29 -27.88 7.22 1.69
N SER A 30 -27.34 6.39 0.79
CA SER A 30 -27.97 6.05 -0.50
C SER A 30 -29.00 4.91 -0.42
N GLY A 31 -29.37 4.49 0.80
CA GLY A 31 -30.47 3.55 1.02
C GLY A 31 -30.14 2.08 0.76
N GLY A 32 -28.86 1.71 0.68
CA GLY A 32 -28.43 0.31 0.58
C GLY A 32 -28.72 -0.37 -0.76
N THR A 33 -28.90 0.40 -1.84
CA THR A 33 -29.08 -0.19 -3.18
C THR A 33 -27.84 -1.02 -3.57
N LEU A 34 -28.05 -2.12 -4.29
CA LEU A 34 -26.96 -3.02 -4.70
C LEU A 34 -25.84 -2.27 -5.45
N MET A 35 -26.22 -1.23 -6.19
CA MET A 35 -25.29 -0.39 -6.95
C MET A 35 -24.46 0.53 -6.05
N ALA A 36 -25.03 1.05 -4.96
CA ALA A 36 -24.29 1.83 -3.97
C ALA A 36 -23.22 0.97 -3.27
N ILE A 37 -23.57 -0.26 -2.90
CA ILE A 37 -22.63 -1.23 -2.30
C ILE A 37 -21.50 -1.55 -3.29
N TRP A 38 -21.82 -1.74 -4.57
CA TRP A 38 -20.84 -2.04 -5.61
C TRP A 38 -19.87 -0.88 -5.87
N ILE A 39 -20.40 0.35 -6.01
CA ILE A 39 -19.59 1.58 -6.16
C ILE A 39 -18.72 1.78 -4.93
N GLY A 40 -19.29 1.57 -3.74
CA GLY A 40 -18.58 1.68 -2.48
C GLY A 40 -17.44 0.67 -2.35
N PHE A 41 -17.67 -0.57 -2.75
CA PHE A 41 -16.64 -1.60 -2.79
C PHE A 41 -15.51 -1.27 -3.78
N CYS A 42 -15.83 -0.85 -5.01
CA CYS A 42 -14.82 -0.41 -5.99
C CYS A 42 -14.00 0.78 -5.48
N SER A 43 -14.62 1.73 -4.78
CA SER A 43 -13.93 2.88 -4.19
C SER A 43 -13.00 2.45 -3.05
N LEU A 44 -13.47 1.59 -2.14
CA LEU A 44 -12.65 1.00 -1.07
C LEU A 44 -11.48 0.18 -1.62
N ALA A 45 -11.71 -0.61 -2.67
CA ALA A 45 -10.68 -1.38 -3.34
C ALA A 45 -9.61 -0.47 -3.98
N GLY A 46 -10.01 0.67 -4.55
CA GLY A 46 -9.08 1.68 -5.06
C GLY A 46 -8.18 2.28 -3.97
N ILE A 47 -8.76 2.55 -2.80
CA ILE A 47 -8.00 3.01 -1.63
C ILE A 47 -7.03 1.93 -1.16
N ALA A 48 -7.48 0.68 -1.04
CA ALA A 48 -6.64 -0.45 -0.65
C ALA A 48 -5.48 -0.68 -1.65
N LEU A 49 -5.75 -0.56 -2.96
CA LEU A 49 -4.73 -0.64 -4.00
C LEU A 49 -3.67 0.45 -3.88
N SER A 50 -4.03 1.67 -3.45
CA SER A 50 -3.07 2.76 -3.27
C SER A 50 -1.98 2.45 -2.23
N VAL A 51 -2.25 1.52 -1.30
CA VAL A 51 -1.31 1.10 -0.26
C VAL A 51 -0.59 -0.20 -0.61
N ILE A 52 -1.31 -1.15 -1.23
CA ILE A 52 -0.76 -2.45 -1.64
C ILE A 52 0.24 -2.30 -2.80
N VAL A 53 -0.08 -1.45 -3.80
CA VAL A 53 0.75 -1.28 -4.99
C VAL A 53 2.16 -0.76 -4.65
N PRO A 54 2.35 0.28 -3.82
CA PRO A 54 3.67 0.73 -3.40
C PRO A 54 4.48 -0.35 -2.67
N MET A 55 3.83 -1.16 -1.80
CA MET A 55 4.51 -2.25 -1.10
C MET A 55 5.07 -3.30 -2.07
N ILE A 56 4.29 -3.68 -3.08
CA ILE A 56 4.72 -4.64 -4.10
C ILE A 56 5.79 -4.01 -5.00
N ALA A 57 5.62 -2.74 -5.39
CA ALA A 57 6.58 -2.02 -6.22
C ALA A 57 7.95 -1.90 -5.52
N MET A 58 7.98 -1.55 -4.23
CA MET A 58 9.20 -1.49 -3.43
C MET A 58 9.96 -2.82 -3.42
N LYS A 59 9.25 -3.95 -3.27
CA LYS A 59 9.88 -5.29 -3.34
C LYS A 59 10.52 -5.57 -4.70
N GLN A 60 9.90 -5.12 -5.80
CA GLN A 60 10.43 -5.32 -7.15
C GLN A 60 11.63 -4.41 -7.42
N VAL A 61 11.58 -3.16 -6.94
CA VAL A 61 12.68 -2.19 -7.05
C VAL A 61 13.89 -2.68 -6.27
N GLN A 62 13.69 -3.16 -5.03
CA GLN A 62 14.79 -3.67 -4.20
C GLN A 62 15.48 -4.88 -4.84
N LYS A 63 14.73 -5.86 -5.36
CA LYS A 63 15.29 -6.99 -6.12
C LYS A 63 16.13 -6.56 -7.33
N ARG A 64 15.73 -5.48 -8.02
CA ARG A 64 16.48 -4.96 -9.18
C ARG A 64 17.74 -4.21 -8.73
N LEU A 65 17.66 -3.45 -7.64
CA LEU A 65 18.82 -2.78 -7.03
C LEU A 65 19.84 -3.78 -6.50
N ASP A 66 19.40 -4.84 -5.83
CA ASP A 66 20.26 -5.91 -5.30
C ASP A 66 21.01 -6.63 -6.43
N ARG A 67 20.32 -6.93 -7.54
CA ARG A 67 20.96 -7.50 -8.75
C ARG A 67 21.97 -6.54 -9.38
N ALA A 68 21.65 -5.25 -9.47
CA ALA A 68 22.56 -4.23 -10.01
C ALA A 68 23.79 -4.03 -9.11
N ASN A 69 23.64 -4.09 -7.79
CA ASN A 69 24.75 -4.03 -6.84
C ASN A 69 25.60 -5.30 -6.89
N ALA A 70 25.01 -6.50 -7.02
CA ALA A 70 25.75 -7.74 -7.20
C ALA A 70 26.61 -7.72 -8.47
N SER A 71 26.14 -7.12 -9.55
CA SER A 71 26.93 -6.90 -10.77
C SER A 71 28.02 -5.83 -10.64
N ARG A 72 27.91 -4.91 -9.66
CA ARG A 72 28.94 -3.90 -9.35
C ARG A 72 30.03 -4.40 -8.40
N GLN A 73 29.78 -5.48 -7.66
CA GLN A 73 30.68 -6.01 -6.65
C GLN A 73 31.85 -6.92 -7.10
N PRO A 74 32.05 -7.32 -8.38
CA PRO A 74 33.20 -8.18 -8.72
C PRO A 74 34.57 -7.47 -8.76
N ALA A 75 34.66 -6.17 -8.43
CA ALA A 75 35.89 -5.38 -8.55
C ALA A 75 36.55 -4.95 -7.22
N LEU A 76 36.04 -5.34 -6.06
CA LEU A 76 36.61 -4.99 -4.75
C LEU A 76 37.19 -6.24 -4.06
N THR A 77 38.26 -6.78 -4.61
CA THR A 77 39.21 -7.63 -3.87
C THR A 77 40.36 -6.74 -3.38
N PRO A 78 40.48 -6.47 -2.07
CA PRO A 78 41.73 -5.97 -1.51
C PRO A 78 42.76 -7.12 -1.57
N ARG A 79 43.92 -6.83 -2.18
CA ARG A 79 45.12 -7.66 -2.06
C ARG A 79 45.69 -7.57 -0.66
#